data_AF-A0A9P6YBT1-F1
#
_entry.id   AF-A0A9P6YBT1-F1
#
_cell.length_a   1.000
_cell.length_b   1.000
_cell.length_c   1.000
_cell.angle_alpha   90.00
_cell.angle_beta   90.00
_cell.angle_gamma   90.00
#
_symmetry.space_group_name_H-M   'P 1'
#
loop_
_entity.id
_entity.type
_entity.pdbx_description
1 polymer ?
#
loop_
_entity_poly.entity_id
_entity_poly.type
_entity_poly.pdbx_seq_one_letter_code
_entity_poly.pdbx_strand_id
1 'polypeptide(L)'
;MTKSGLLSRPLDLIYFVYFATHIPITLCIDLQTFCPSSWVPNTLVDLFHFYKITFKDPLMGSSEPMYWYLSFLVCELVIQLPFFFAACYGLFKDSPHIRLPLAIYGAHVTTTVLPTLAEVMLNPTYSLVSQERWVLFGFYFPYFLLPFIMLIDSYRCVNQSISLAQSKKSKVQ
;
A
#
# COMPACT_ATOMS: atom_id res chain seq x y z
N MET A 1 -21.35 6.23 -22.03
CA MET A 1 -21.45 5.19 -20.98
C MET A 1 -21.81 5.89 -19.68
N THR A 2 -22.93 5.53 -19.07
CA THR A 2 -23.24 5.94 -17.70
C THR A 2 -22.18 5.36 -16.78
N LYS A 3 -21.55 6.21 -15.95
CA LYS A 3 -20.52 5.75 -15.01
C LYS A 3 -21.16 4.83 -13.97
N SER A 4 -20.60 3.65 -13.79
CA SER A 4 -21.06 2.71 -12.77
C SER A 4 -20.67 3.22 -11.39
N GLY A 5 -21.61 3.17 -10.44
CA GLY A 5 -21.33 3.51 -9.05
C GLY A 5 -20.16 2.68 -8.49
N LEU A 6 -19.47 3.19 -7.46
CA LEU A 6 -18.37 2.44 -6.84
C LEU A 6 -18.85 1.11 -6.24
N LEU A 7 -20.06 1.09 -5.67
CA LEU A 7 -20.65 -0.11 -5.07
C LEU A 7 -20.95 -1.24 -6.06
N SER A 8 -21.07 -0.95 -7.36
CA SER A 8 -21.26 -1.98 -8.38
C SER A 8 -19.93 -2.50 -8.96
N ARG A 9 -18.78 -2.00 -8.49
CA ARG A 9 -17.43 -2.38 -8.90
C ARG A 9 -16.66 -2.89 -7.68
N PRO A 10 -16.81 -4.17 -7.29
CA PRO A 10 -16.33 -4.68 -6.00
C PRO A 10 -14.81 -4.56 -5.82
N LEU A 11 -14.01 -4.84 -6.86
CA LEU A 11 -12.56 -4.65 -6.78
C LEU A 11 -12.18 -3.18 -6.61
N ASP A 12 -12.84 -2.27 -7.35
CA ASP A 12 -12.58 -0.83 -7.22
C ASP A 12 -12.98 -0.30 -5.84
N LEU A 13 -14.04 -0.84 -5.23
CA LEU A 13 -14.43 -0.54 -3.86
C LEU A 13 -13.36 -1.01 -2.87
N ILE A 14 -12.84 -2.23 -3.03
CA ILE A 14 -11.74 -2.75 -2.19
C ILE A 14 -10.51 -1.86 -2.31
N TYR A 15 -10.10 -1.50 -3.52
CA TYR A 15 -8.97 -0.59 -3.74
C TYR A 15 -9.22 0.79 -3.14
N PHE A 16 -10.44 1.32 -3.29
CA PHE A 16 -10.80 2.61 -2.73
C PHE A 16 -10.70 2.60 -1.21
N VAL A 17 -11.24 1.58 -0.55
CA VAL A 17 -11.15 1.43 0.91
C VAL A 17 -9.70 1.27 1.34
N TYR A 18 -8.91 0.46 0.63
CA TYR A 18 -7.48 0.28 0.88
C TYR A 18 -6.73 1.63 0.89
N PHE A 19 -6.87 2.45 -0.17
CA PHE A 19 -6.22 3.76 -0.21
C PHE A 19 -6.78 4.74 0.83
N ALA A 20 -8.10 4.73 1.04
CA ALA A 20 -8.76 5.65 1.96
C ALA A 20 -8.34 5.39 3.43
N THR A 21 -8.17 4.13 3.83
CA THR A 21 -7.69 3.80 5.18
C THR A 21 -6.18 3.96 5.31
N HIS A 22 -5.41 3.82 4.23
CA HIS A 22 -3.96 4.05 4.27
C HIS A 22 -3.59 5.51 4.53
N ILE A 23 -4.33 6.47 3.98
CA ILE A 23 -4.06 7.90 4.19
C ILE A 23 -3.89 8.26 5.68
N PRO A 24 -4.87 7.99 6.57
CA PRO A 24 -4.71 8.29 7.98
C PRO A 24 -3.67 7.38 8.66
N ILE A 25 -3.46 6.14 8.21
CA ILE A 25 -2.42 5.26 8.78
C ILE A 25 -1.03 5.85 8.50
N THR A 26 -0.73 6.17 7.25
CA THR A 26 0.54 6.78 6.85
C THR A 26 0.81 8.11 7.56
N LEU A 27 -0.21 8.96 7.67
CA LEU A 27 -0.08 10.26 8.34
C LEU A 27 0.06 10.13 9.87
N CYS A 28 -0.63 9.18 10.48
CA CYS A 28 -0.67 9.05 11.93
C CYS A 28 0.36 8.08 12.48
N ILE A 29 0.87 7.12 11.71
CA ILE A 29 1.79 6.07 12.15
C ILE A 29 3.15 6.24 11.46
N ASP A 30 3.21 6.10 10.13
CA ASP A 30 4.48 6.06 9.40
C ASP A 30 5.25 7.38 9.46
N LEU A 31 4.52 8.51 9.38
CA LEU A 31 5.08 9.85 9.51
C LEU A 31 5.72 10.09 10.89
N GLN A 32 5.25 9.42 11.96
CA GLN A 32 5.84 9.58 13.30
C GLN A 32 7.31 9.21 13.32
N THR A 33 7.74 8.27 12.46
CA THR A 33 9.13 7.82 12.33
C THR A 33 10.09 8.97 11.97
N PHE A 34 9.58 10.01 11.29
CA PHE A 34 10.39 11.15 10.85
C PHE A 34 10.13 12.43 11.67
N CYS A 35 9.14 12.43 12.55
CA CYS A 35 8.79 13.60 13.34
C CYS A 35 9.43 13.55 14.74
N PRO A 36 9.89 14.69 15.28
CA PRO A 36 10.21 14.79 16.69
C PRO A 36 8.98 14.44 17.53
N SER A 37 9.18 13.73 18.65
CA SER A 37 8.08 13.30 19.53
C SER A 37 7.20 14.45 20.03
N SER A 38 7.77 15.66 20.12
CA SER A 38 7.04 16.88 20.49
C SER A 38 5.98 17.33 19.48
N TRP A 39 6.05 16.87 18.23
CA TRP A 39 5.07 17.22 17.18
C TRP A 39 3.94 16.21 17.08
N VAL A 40 4.08 15.04 17.70
CA VAL A 40 3.11 13.96 17.65
C VAL A 40 2.21 14.02 18.89
N PRO A 41 0.88 13.99 18.73
CA PRO A 41 -0.04 13.91 19.86
C PRO A 41 0.29 12.72 20.78
N ASN A 42 0.25 12.94 22.10
CA ASN A 42 0.58 11.90 23.09
C ASN A 42 -0.20 10.60 22.88
N THR A 43 -1.47 10.68 22.49
CA THR A 43 -2.29 9.50 22.20
C THR A 43 -1.70 8.62 21.09
N LEU A 44 -1.11 9.21 20.05
CA LEU A 44 -0.47 8.47 18.96
C LEU A 44 0.87 7.88 19.38
N VAL A 45 1.61 8.60 20.23
CA VAL A 45 2.86 8.10 20.84
C VAL A 45 2.57 6.89 21.73
N ASP A 46 1.55 6.98 22.59
CA ASP A 46 1.12 5.91 23.49
C ASP A 46 0.63 4.68 22.70
N LEU A 47 -0.14 4.90 21.63
CA LEU A 47 -0.59 3.83 20.73
C LEU A 47 0.60 3.14 20.06
N PHE A 48 1.56 3.90 19.54
CA PHE A 48 2.76 3.34 18.91
C PHE A 48 3.63 2.60 19.93
N HIS A 49 3.74 3.11 21.15
CA HIS A 49 4.44 2.44 22.25
C HIS A 49 3.77 1.12 22.64
N PHE A 50 2.43 1.11 22.77
CA PHE A 50 1.65 -0.11 22.98
C PHE A 50 1.88 -1.14 21.86
N TYR A 51 1.86 -0.69 20.60
CA TYR A 51 2.11 -1.55 19.44
C TYR A 51 3.49 -2.21 19.52
N LYS A 52 4.55 -1.43 19.78
CA LYS A 52 5.94 -1.94 19.88
C LYS A 52 6.08 -3.00 20.97
N ILE A 53 5.49 -2.77 22.14
CA ILE A 53 5.57 -3.73 23.26
C ILE A 53 4.76 -4.99 22.95
N THR A 54 3.58 -4.84 22.35
CA THR A 54 2.65 -5.95 22.13
C THR A 54 3.09 -6.87 21.01
N PHE A 55 3.55 -6.30 19.88
CA PHE A 55 3.83 -7.05 18.67
C PHE A 55 5.32 -7.26 18.41
N LYS A 56 6.19 -6.54 19.12
CA LYS A 56 7.66 -6.62 19.00
C LYS A 56 8.14 -6.46 17.56
N ASP A 57 7.42 -5.65 16.77
CA ASP A 57 7.72 -5.46 15.37
C ASP A 57 9.14 -4.90 15.21
N PRO A 58 10.06 -5.62 14.55
CA PRO A 58 11.46 -5.20 14.44
C PRO A 58 11.64 -4.04 13.44
N LEU A 59 10.73 -3.87 12.48
CA LEU A 59 10.81 -2.81 11.48
C LEU A 59 10.39 -1.45 12.07
N MET A 60 9.36 -1.47 12.92
CA MET A 60 8.82 -0.27 13.59
C MET A 60 9.41 -0.03 14.98
N GLY A 61 9.93 -1.07 15.63
CA GLY A 61 10.37 -1.06 17.02
C GLY A 61 11.88 -1.07 17.25
N SER A 62 12.69 -1.14 16.20
CA SER A 62 14.15 -1.14 16.32
C SER A 62 14.68 0.19 16.89
N SER A 63 15.65 0.09 17.80
CA SER A 63 16.41 1.25 18.30
C SER A 63 17.41 1.78 17.26
N GLU A 64 17.86 0.92 16.36
CA GLU A 64 18.80 1.27 15.30
C GLU A 64 18.07 1.51 13.98
N PRO A 65 18.40 2.58 13.23
CA PRO A 65 17.73 2.91 11.99
C PRO A 65 18.05 1.89 10.89
N MET A 66 17.00 1.25 10.39
CA MET A 66 17.08 0.37 9.23
C MET A 66 16.92 1.18 7.95
N TYR A 67 18.03 1.70 7.41
CA TYR A 67 17.99 2.67 6.31
C TYR A 67 17.24 2.19 5.06
N TRP A 68 17.31 0.89 4.73
CA TRP A 68 16.54 0.35 3.62
C TRP A 68 15.03 0.44 3.87
N TYR A 69 14.56 0.17 5.09
CA TYR A 69 13.15 0.27 5.45
C TYR A 69 12.71 1.73 5.55
N LEU A 70 13.54 2.60 6.14
CA LEU A 70 13.31 4.04 6.15
C LEU A 70 13.17 4.61 4.72
N SER A 71 13.96 4.11 3.76
CA SER A 71 13.82 4.52 2.36
C SER A 71 12.44 4.17 1.77
N PHE A 72 11.85 3.04 2.17
CA PHE A 72 10.50 2.66 1.75
C PHE A 72 9.43 3.55 2.40
N LEU A 73 9.58 3.90 3.68
CA LEU A 73 8.69 4.85 4.34
C LEU A 73 8.78 6.25 3.71
N VAL A 74 9.96 6.69 3.29
CA VAL A 74 10.11 7.94 2.51
C VAL A 74 9.39 7.84 1.17
N CYS A 75 9.55 6.74 0.44
CA CYS A 75 8.79 6.51 -0.79
C CYS A 75 7.28 6.54 -0.53
N GLU A 76 6.82 5.97 0.59
CA GLU A 76 5.42 6.01 0.97
C GLU A 76 4.93 7.45 1.15
N LEU A 77 5.63 8.25 1.96
CA LEU A 77 5.23 9.64 2.25
C LEU A 77 5.29 10.56 1.03
N VAL A 78 6.33 10.44 0.20
CA VAL A 78 6.59 11.40 -0.88
C VAL A 78 5.90 10.99 -2.18
N ILE A 79 5.79 9.69 -2.46
CA ILE A 79 5.29 9.17 -3.74
C ILE A 79 3.90 8.57 -3.55
N GLN A 80 3.74 7.65 -2.59
CA GLN A 80 2.51 6.88 -2.46
C GLN A 80 1.37 7.71 -1.85
N LEU A 81 1.63 8.50 -0.81
CA LEU A 81 0.60 9.28 -0.12
C LEU A 81 -0.12 10.27 -1.05
N PRO A 82 0.56 11.10 -1.87
CA PRO A 82 -0.13 11.91 -2.88
C PRO A 82 -0.93 11.05 -3.86
N PHE A 83 -0.40 9.88 -4.23
CA PHE A 83 -1.09 8.95 -5.12
C PHE A 83 -2.34 8.34 -4.47
N PHE A 84 -2.39 8.10 -3.15
CA PHE A 84 -3.57 7.57 -2.47
C PHE A 84 -4.79 8.46 -2.70
N PHE A 85 -4.62 9.79 -2.59
CA PHE A 85 -5.69 10.74 -2.89
C PHE A 85 -6.14 10.67 -4.35
N ALA A 86 -5.18 10.61 -5.29
CA ALA A 86 -5.46 10.49 -6.72
C ALA A 86 -6.19 9.17 -7.05
N ALA A 87 -5.81 8.08 -6.40
CA ALA A 87 -6.41 6.76 -6.53
C ALA A 87 -7.85 6.76 -6.01
N CYS A 88 -8.10 7.29 -4.80
CA CYS A 88 -9.46 7.45 -4.26
C CYS A 88 -10.35 8.25 -5.23
N TYR A 89 -9.86 9.38 -5.74
CA TYR A 89 -10.62 10.20 -6.70
C TYR A 89 -10.87 9.46 -8.02
N GLY A 90 -9.83 8.86 -8.61
CA GLY A 90 -9.91 8.15 -9.88
C GLY A 90 -10.84 6.93 -9.84
N LEU A 91 -10.76 6.15 -8.75
CA LEU A 91 -11.64 5.00 -8.51
C LEU A 91 -13.09 5.47 -8.30
N PHE A 92 -13.33 6.48 -7.47
CA PHE A 92 -14.66 7.04 -7.25
C PHE A 92 -15.31 7.57 -8.54
N LYS A 93 -14.51 8.21 -9.41
CA LYS A 93 -14.99 8.76 -10.69
C LYS A 93 -15.03 7.75 -11.84
N ASP A 94 -14.70 6.49 -11.60
CA ASP A 94 -14.58 5.45 -12.65
C ASP A 94 -13.73 5.94 -13.84
N SER A 95 -12.57 6.52 -13.53
CA SER A 95 -11.69 7.11 -14.53
C SER A 95 -10.84 6.01 -15.19
N PRO A 96 -10.89 5.81 -16.52
CA PRO A 96 -10.05 4.82 -17.19
C PRO A 96 -8.55 5.14 -17.05
N HIS A 97 -8.21 6.42 -16.86
CA HIS A 97 -6.83 6.87 -16.68
C HIS A 97 -6.19 6.42 -15.37
N ILE A 98 -6.97 5.94 -14.39
CA ILE A 98 -6.42 5.49 -13.11
C ILE A 98 -5.80 4.09 -13.19
N ARG A 99 -6.15 3.29 -14.21
CA ARG A 99 -5.70 1.89 -14.33
C ARG A 99 -4.18 1.78 -14.49
N LEU A 100 -3.57 2.52 -15.41
CA LEU A 100 -2.11 2.46 -15.57
C LEU A 100 -1.35 2.90 -14.30
N PRO A 101 -1.69 4.03 -13.65
CA PRO A 101 -1.11 4.39 -12.36
C PRO A 101 -1.29 3.33 -11.26
N LEU A 102 -2.47 2.70 -11.17
CA LEU A 102 -2.70 1.60 -10.22
C LEU A 102 -1.81 0.38 -10.50
N ALA A 103 -1.56 0.06 -11.76
CA ALA A 103 -0.62 -1.01 -12.12
C ALA A 103 0.81 -0.67 -11.68
N ILE A 104 1.27 0.57 -11.93
CA ILE A 104 2.61 1.02 -11.51
C ILE A 104 2.73 0.99 -9.99
N TYR A 105 1.74 1.52 -9.28
CA TYR A 105 1.68 1.48 -7.83
C TYR A 105 1.69 0.04 -7.31
N GLY A 106 0.85 -0.83 -7.87
CA GLY A 106 0.76 -2.23 -7.48
C GLY A 106 2.10 -2.95 -7.60
N ALA A 107 2.82 -2.75 -8.71
CA ALA A 107 4.16 -3.27 -8.90
C ALA A 107 5.15 -2.73 -7.85
N HIS A 108 5.18 -1.40 -7.67
CA HIS A 108 6.07 -0.76 -6.71
C HIS A 108 5.88 -1.31 -5.29
N VAL A 109 4.66 -1.30 -4.76
CA VAL A 109 4.39 -1.73 -3.38
C VAL A 109 4.60 -3.22 -3.18
N THR A 110 4.22 -4.05 -4.16
CA THR A 110 4.52 -5.49 -4.11
C THR A 110 6.05 -5.72 -3.97
N THR A 111 6.86 -4.95 -4.71
CA THR A 111 8.31 -5.05 -4.65
C THR A 111 8.91 -4.53 -3.34
N THR A 112 8.34 -3.48 -2.72
CA THR A 112 8.86 -2.93 -1.46
C THR A 112 8.40 -3.71 -0.22
N VAL A 113 7.22 -4.33 -0.25
CA VAL A 113 6.67 -5.13 0.87
C VAL A 113 7.22 -6.56 0.87
N LEU A 114 7.66 -7.09 -0.27
CA LEU A 114 8.25 -8.43 -0.30
C LEU A 114 9.50 -8.56 0.62
N PRO A 115 10.46 -7.61 0.62
CA PRO A 115 11.55 -7.60 1.60
C PRO A 115 11.08 -7.50 3.05
N THR A 116 10.04 -6.72 3.36
CA THR A 116 9.56 -6.59 4.76
C THR A 116 8.98 -7.90 5.27
N LEU A 117 8.22 -8.61 4.42
CA LEU A 117 7.71 -9.96 4.72
C LEU A 117 8.84 -10.96 4.93
N ALA A 118 9.84 -10.95 4.05
CA ALA A 118 10.99 -11.84 4.15
C ALA A 118 11.80 -11.56 5.42
N GLU A 119 12.03 -10.28 5.74
CA GLU A 119 12.78 -9.85 6.92
C GLU A 119 12.09 -10.35 8.20
N VAL A 120 10.79 -10.11 8.34
CA VAL A 120 9.99 -10.56 9.50
C VAL A 120 9.97 -12.09 9.63
N MET A 121 9.84 -12.81 8.52
CA MET A 121 9.68 -14.27 8.56
C MET A 121 10.99 -15.03 8.68
N LEU A 122 12.07 -14.53 8.07
CA LEU A 122 13.29 -15.29 7.84
C LEU A 122 14.49 -14.79 8.65
N ASN A 123 14.52 -13.52 9.08
CA ASN A 123 15.69 -12.99 9.79
C ASN A 123 15.81 -13.65 11.19
N PRO A 124 16.87 -14.43 11.46
CA PRO A 124 17.04 -15.14 12.72
C PRO A 124 17.53 -14.24 13.85
N THR A 125 18.01 -13.03 13.55
CA THR A 125 18.49 -12.08 14.57
C THR A 125 17.36 -11.50 15.41
N TYR A 126 16.13 -11.51 14.88
CA TYR A 126 14.95 -11.08 15.62
C TYR A 126 14.53 -12.14 16.64
N SER A 127 14.43 -11.70 17.89
CA SER A 127 13.98 -12.50 19.03
C SER A 127 12.46 -12.70 19.03
N LEU A 128 11.91 -13.15 17.89
CA LEU A 128 10.50 -13.41 17.66
C LEU A 128 10.21 -14.91 17.69
N VAL A 129 9.22 -15.33 18.46
CA VAL A 129 8.69 -16.70 18.40
C VAL A 129 7.83 -16.89 17.15
N SER A 130 7.61 -18.14 16.73
CA SER A 130 6.88 -18.46 15.50
C SER A 130 5.50 -17.80 15.42
N GLN A 131 4.77 -17.71 16.54
CA GLN A 131 3.46 -17.06 16.57
C GLN A 131 3.56 -15.55 16.30
N GLU A 132 4.53 -14.87 16.88
CA GLU A 132 4.74 -13.42 16.67
C GLU A 132 5.07 -13.14 15.20
N ARG A 133 5.90 -13.98 14.57
CA ARG A 133 6.20 -13.88 13.13
C ARG A 133 4.94 -14.00 12.27
N TRP A 134 4.06 -14.96 12.56
CA TRP A 134 2.80 -15.13 11.83
C TRP A 134 1.81 -13.97 12.04
N VAL A 135 1.79 -13.39 13.23
CA VAL A 135 0.98 -12.18 13.51
C VAL A 135 1.48 -11.02 12.67
N LEU A 136 2.79 -10.75 12.66
CA LEU A 136 3.37 -9.69 11.85
C LEU A 136 3.22 -9.97 10.35
N PHE A 137 3.37 -11.22 9.91
CA PHE A 137 3.04 -11.62 8.55
C PHE A 137 1.60 -11.25 8.20
N GLY A 138 0.64 -11.51 9.10
CA GLY A 138 -0.76 -11.12 8.94
C GLY A 138 -0.97 -9.61 8.81
N PHE A 139 -0.10 -8.78 9.40
CA PHE A 139 -0.14 -7.33 9.24
C PHE A 139 0.37 -6.89 7.88
N TYR A 140 1.53 -7.39 7.45
CA TYR A 140 2.17 -6.95 6.20
C TYR A 140 1.60 -7.62 4.95
N PHE A 141 1.13 -8.87 5.05
CA PHE A 141 0.72 -9.66 3.89
C PHE A 141 -0.44 -9.06 3.10
N PRO A 142 -1.48 -8.46 3.72
CA PRO A 142 -2.52 -7.74 2.97
C PRO A 142 -1.97 -6.60 2.10
N TYR A 143 -0.91 -5.92 2.57
CA TYR A 143 -0.22 -4.84 1.85
C TYR A 143 0.67 -5.34 0.72
N PHE A 144 0.93 -6.66 0.64
CA PHE A 144 1.51 -7.31 -0.53
C PHE A 144 0.41 -7.80 -1.48
N LEU A 145 -0.56 -8.55 -0.94
CA LEU A 145 -1.55 -9.27 -1.74
C LEU A 145 -2.47 -8.30 -2.50
N LEU A 146 -2.96 -7.25 -1.85
CA LEU A 146 -3.87 -6.31 -2.50
C LEU A 146 -3.19 -5.53 -3.64
N PRO A 147 -1.99 -4.93 -3.46
CA PRO A 147 -1.24 -4.33 -4.56
C PRO A 147 -0.89 -5.31 -5.69
N PHE A 148 -0.60 -6.58 -5.38
CA PHE A 148 -0.35 -7.59 -6.41
C PHE A 148 -1.60 -7.90 -7.24
N ILE A 149 -2.76 -8.05 -6.60
CA ILE A 149 -4.04 -8.22 -7.31
C ILE A 149 -4.35 -6.97 -8.14
N MET A 150 -4.15 -5.78 -7.58
CA MET A 150 -4.37 -4.49 -8.24
C MET A 150 -3.50 -4.32 -9.48
N LEU A 151 -2.23 -4.77 -9.43
CA LEU A 151 -1.33 -4.80 -10.57
C LEU A 151 -1.91 -5.64 -11.70
N ILE A 152 -2.30 -6.90 -11.41
CA ILE A 152 -2.80 -7.83 -12.42
C ILE A 152 -4.11 -7.32 -13.03
N ASP A 153 -5.04 -6.90 -12.19
CA ASP A 153 -6.35 -6.38 -12.61
C ASP A 153 -6.18 -5.14 -13.51
N SER A 154 -5.41 -4.16 -13.04
CA SER A 154 -5.21 -2.91 -13.77
C SER A 154 -4.44 -3.11 -15.08
N TYR A 155 -3.44 -3.99 -15.09
CA TYR A 155 -2.72 -4.39 -16.31
C TYR A 155 -3.68 -4.99 -17.34
N ARG A 156 -4.58 -5.89 -16.91
CA ARG A 156 -5.60 -6.48 -17.80
C ARG A 156 -6.52 -5.42 -18.38
N CYS A 157 -7.01 -4.49 -17.58
CA CYS A 157 -7.86 -3.39 -18.05
C CYS A 157 -7.16 -2.51 -19.09
N VAL A 158 -5.89 -2.17 -18.85
CA VAL A 158 -5.09 -1.37 -19.79
C VAL A 158 -4.89 -2.13 -21.10
N ASN A 159 -4.49 -3.40 -21.04
CA ASN A 159 -4.23 -4.20 -22.22
C ASN A 159 -5.49 -4.39 -23.08
N GLN A 160 -6.63 -4.67 -22.46
CA GLN A 160 -7.93 -4.76 -23.15
C GLN A 160 -8.28 -3.44 -23.86
N SER A 161 -8.06 -2.31 -23.20
CA SER A 161 -8.32 -0.98 -23.78
C SER A 161 -7.44 -0.71 -25.01
N ILE A 162 -6.16 -1.12 -24.97
CA ILE A 162 -5.23 -1.02 -26.10
C ILE A 162 -5.68 -1.92 -27.26
N SER A 163 -6.03 -3.18 -27.00
CA SER A 163 -6.50 -4.11 -28.04
C SER A 163 -7.76 -3.62 -28.74
N LEU A 164 -8.71 -3.05 -27.98
CA LEU A 164 -9.94 -2.45 -28.54
C LEU A 164 -9.63 -1.24 -29.42
N ALA A 165 -8.70 -0.38 -29.00
CA ALA A 165 -8.28 0.78 -29.78
C ALA A 165 -7.62 0.36 -31.11
N GLN A 166 -6.80 -0.68 -31.11
CA GLN A 166 -6.16 -1.25 -32.31
C GLN A 166 -7.19 -1.85 -33.28
N SER A 167 -8.14 -2.66 -32.77
CA SER A 167 -9.21 -3.25 -33.59
C SER A 167 -10.05 -2.18 -34.28
N LYS A 168 -10.40 -1.10 -33.57
CA LYS A 168 -11.15 0.01 -34.14
C LYS A 168 -10.37 0.72 -35.24
N LYS A 169 -9.06 0.91 -35.07
CA LYS A 169 -8.19 1.54 -36.08
C LYS A 169 -8.12 0.70 -37.36
N SER A 170 -8.02 -0.63 -37.22
CA SER A 170 -7.97 -1.55 -38.37
C SER A 170 -9.28 -1.65 -39.16
N LYS A 171 -10.43 -1.33 -38.56
CA LYS A 171 -11.74 -1.32 -39.26
C LYS A 171 -12.04 -0.01 -40.00
N VAL A 172 -11.27 1.04 -39.74
CA VAL A 172 -11.44 2.37 -40.33
C VAL A 172 -10.49 2.59 -41.51
N GLN A 173 -9.46 1.75 -41.64
CA GLN A 173 -8.58 1.63 -42.81
C GLN A 173 -9.16 0.62 -43.80
#